data_AF-A0A2I1HIN5-F1
#
_entry.id   AF-A0A2I1HIN5-F1
#
_cell.length_a   1.000
_cell.length_b   1.000
_cell.length_c   1.000
_cell.angle_alpha   90.00
_cell.angle_beta   90.00
_cell.angle_gamma   90.00
#
_symmetry.space_group_name_H-M   'P 1'
#
loop_
_entity.id
_entity.type
_entity.pdbx_description
1 polymer ?
#
loop_
_entity_poly.entity_id
_entity_poly.type
_entity_poly.pdbx_seq_one_letter_code
_entity_poly.pdbx_strand_id
1 'polypeptide(L)'
;MHICFVTRTHRVKIYSRAKNLQRFRLITYSNNSADLEFPFDAGWALKENLQLNKGGGKRISKKVVQYLQSYFLAGNLRPADRYSPEAMHASLENLVTEGELVSEEIPTIKTIKGWIGRYSKSFKKEASERALTETNGVVNNSNSSENSTNRASKRQKTNLA
;
A
#
# COMPACT_ATOMS: atom_id res chain seq x y z
N MET A 1 9.11 -44.26 -35.55
CA MET A 1 9.00 -42.80 -35.68
C MET A 1 9.70 -42.17 -34.49
N HIS A 2 10.78 -41.42 -34.72
CA HIS A 2 11.63 -40.84 -33.68
C HIS A 2 11.00 -39.53 -33.20
N ILE A 3 10.63 -39.43 -31.92
CA ILE A 3 10.01 -38.22 -31.35
C ILE A 3 11.14 -37.38 -30.76
N CYS A 4 11.53 -36.31 -31.45
CA CYS A 4 12.48 -35.32 -30.93
C CYS A 4 11.73 -34.31 -30.06
N PHE A 5 12.08 -34.21 -28.78
CA PHE A 5 11.65 -33.10 -27.92
C PHE A 5 12.75 -32.04 -27.88
N VAL A 6 12.52 -30.90 -28.54
CA VAL A 6 13.34 -29.69 -28.43
C VAL A 6 13.02 -29.02 -27.09
N THR A 7 13.97 -28.99 -26.17
CA THR A 7 13.81 -28.25 -24.91
C THR A 7 14.14 -26.78 -25.12
N ARG A 8 13.12 -25.92 -24.98
CA ARG A 8 13.23 -24.47 -25.07
C ARG A 8 13.78 -23.90 -23.77
N THR A 9 15.10 -23.72 -23.72
CA THR A 9 15.80 -23.10 -22.59
C THR A 9 15.39 -21.62 -22.44
N HIS A 10 14.66 -21.28 -21.36
CA HIS A 10 14.40 -19.87 -21.02
C HIS A 10 15.50 -19.37 -20.08
N ARG A 11 16.26 -18.36 -20.53
CA ARG A 11 17.37 -17.77 -19.80
C ARG A 11 16.85 -16.71 -18.83
N VAL A 12 16.61 -17.07 -17.57
CA VAL A 12 16.28 -16.13 -16.50
C VAL A 12 17.56 -15.43 -16.03
N LYS A 13 17.71 -14.14 -16.33
CA LYS A 13 18.84 -13.32 -15.87
C LYS A 13 18.60 -12.87 -14.43
N ILE A 14 19.10 -13.61 -13.46
CA ILE A 14 19.13 -13.21 -12.05
C ILE A 14 20.36 -12.33 -11.84
N TYR A 15 20.17 -11.03 -11.57
CA TYR A 15 21.25 -10.12 -11.19
C TYR A 15 21.58 -10.32 -9.70
N SER A 16 22.73 -10.95 -9.41
CA SER A 16 23.25 -11.12 -8.05
C SER A 16 24.37 -10.12 -7.78
N ARG A 17 24.23 -9.36 -6.69
CA ARG A 17 25.17 -8.32 -6.24
C ARG A 17 26.46 -8.99 -5.75
N ALA A 18 27.50 -8.85 -6.56
CA ALA A 18 28.88 -9.33 -6.43
C ALA A 18 29.40 -9.55 -4.99
N LYS A 19 29.21 -10.77 -4.46
CA LYS A 19 30.13 -11.46 -3.50
C LYS A 19 30.05 -12.98 -3.62
N ASN A 20 28.92 -13.53 -4.10
CA ASN A 20 28.69 -14.98 -4.17
C ASN A 20 29.01 -15.63 -5.53
N LEU A 21 29.28 -14.86 -6.58
CA LEU A 21 29.57 -15.40 -7.93
C LEU A 21 30.84 -16.28 -7.97
N GLN A 22 31.88 -15.90 -7.23
CA GLN A 22 33.12 -16.69 -7.19
C GLN A 22 32.93 -18.03 -6.46
N ARG A 23 32.21 -18.02 -5.33
CA ARG A 23 31.88 -19.24 -4.57
C ARG A 23 30.98 -20.18 -5.38
N PHE A 24 30.00 -19.64 -6.09
CA PHE A 24 29.10 -20.41 -6.95
C PHE A 24 29.86 -21.10 -8.11
N ARG A 25 30.79 -20.38 -8.76
CA ARG A 25 31.59 -20.90 -9.87
C ARG A 25 32.53 -22.04 -9.45
N LEU A 26 33.04 -21.99 -8.20
CA LEU A 26 33.91 -23.04 -7.65
C LEU A 26 33.11 -24.32 -7.35
N ILE A 27 31.90 -24.20 -6.80
CA ILE A 27 31.01 -25.34 -6.49
C ILE A 27 30.61 -26.08 -7.78
N THR A 28 30.35 -25.36 -8.87
CA THR A 28 29.93 -25.97 -10.14
C THR A 28 31.02 -26.80 -10.84
N TYR A 29 32.30 -26.53 -10.60
CA TYR A 29 33.40 -27.25 -11.28
C TYR A 29 33.75 -28.57 -10.59
N SER A 30 33.40 -28.72 -9.31
CA SER A 30 33.71 -29.92 -8.51
C SER A 30 32.62 -31.00 -8.60
N ASN A 31 31.39 -30.65 -8.98
CA ASN A 31 30.24 -31.55 -8.99
C ASN A 31 29.79 -31.87 -10.43
N ASN A 32 30.57 -32.65 -11.16
CA ASN A 32 30.09 -33.41 -12.33
C ASN A 32 29.46 -34.75 -11.88
N SER A 33 28.56 -34.68 -10.91
CA SER A 33 27.68 -35.76 -10.46
C SER A 33 26.33 -35.10 -10.23
N ALA A 34 25.26 -35.71 -10.74
CA ALA A 34 23.94 -35.12 -10.93
C ALA A 34 23.15 -34.88 -9.64
N ASP A 35 23.75 -34.22 -8.65
CA ASP A 35 23.10 -33.80 -7.43
C ASP A 35 23.17 -32.28 -7.32
N LEU A 36 22.23 -31.62 -8.00
CA LEU A 36 22.02 -30.18 -7.91
C LEU A 36 21.33 -29.86 -6.58
N GLU A 37 22.04 -30.04 -5.47
CA GLU A 37 21.60 -29.57 -4.17
C GLU A 37 21.50 -28.03 -4.23
N PHE A 38 20.31 -27.51 -3.95
CA PHE A 38 20.05 -26.08 -4.02
C PHE A 38 20.94 -25.37 -3.00
N PRO A 39 21.67 -24.31 -3.37
CA PRO A 39 22.72 -23.70 -2.53
C PRO A 39 22.21 -22.92 -1.32
N PHE A 40 20.93 -23.08 -0.97
CA PHE A 40 20.29 -22.44 0.17
C PHE A 40 19.56 -23.50 0.99
N ASP A 41 19.62 -23.35 2.31
CA ASP A 41 18.94 -24.23 3.24
C ASP A 41 17.43 -24.31 2.94
N ALA A 42 16.86 -25.50 3.14
CA ALA A 42 15.44 -25.73 3.01
C ALA A 42 14.68 -24.71 3.88
N GLY A 43 13.88 -23.87 3.22
CA GLY A 43 13.10 -22.83 3.90
C GLY A 43 13.56 -21.40 3.70
N TRP A 44 14.60 -21.12 2.91
CA TRP A 44 14.97 -19.74 2.56
C TRP A 44 13.87 -18.97 1.81
N ALA A 45 13.04 -19.68 1.06
CA ALA A 45 11.86 -19.13 0.37
C ALA A 45 10.58 -19.18 1.21
N LEU A 46 10.61 -19.78 2.41
CA LEU A 46 9.43 -19.82 3.28
C LEU A 46 9.20 -18.43 3.87
N LYS A 47 7.96 -17.95 3.70
CA LYS A 47 7.52 -16.63 4.17
C LYS A 47 7.71 -16.45 5.68
N GLU A 48 7.67 -17.53 6.45
CA GLU A 48 7.90 -17.51 7.91
C GLU A 48 9.35 -17.14 8.28
N ASN A 49 10.33 -17.51 7.44
CA ASN A 49 11.74 -17.20 7.63
C ASN A 49 12.12 -15.84 7.02
N LEU A 50 11.19 -15.19 6.33
CA LEU A 50 11.38 -13.85 5.78
C LEU A 50 11.37 -12.83 6.92
N GLN A 51 12.55 -12.37 7.32
CA GLN A 51 12.72 -11.25 8.24
C GLN A 51 12.25 -9.95 7.57
N LEU A 52 10.94 -9.71 7.61
CA LEU A 52 10.32 -8.45 7.21
C LEU A 52 10.68 -7.37 8.25
N ASN A 53 11.88 -6.83 8.12
CA ASN A 53 12.27 -5.62 8.86
C ASN A 53 11.26 -4.53 8.53
N LYS A 54 10.44 -4.15 9.52
CA LYS A 54 9.37 -3.15 9.41
C LYS A 54 9.99 -1.77 9.11
N GLY A 55 10.38 -1.53 7.86
CA GLY A 55 10.87 -0.27 7.30
C GLY A 55 11.56 0.65 8.30
N GLY A 56 12.88 0.53 8.46
CA GLY A 56 13.69 1.30 9.42
C GLY A 56 13.84 2.80 9.12
N GLY A 57 12.94 3.38 8.32
CA GLY A 57 12.93 4.83 8.07
C GLY A 57 12.31 5.59 9.24
N LYS A 58 12.72 6.87 9.42
CA LYS A 58 12.10 7.78 10.39
C LYS A 58 10.58 7.83 10.14
N ARG A 59 9.81 7.51 11.17
CA ARG A 59 8.34 7.52 11.11
C ARG A 59 7.83 8.93 11.37
N ILE A 60 6.76 9.31 10.69
CA ILE A 60 6.02 10.55 10.98
C ILE A 60 5.47 10.44 12.42
N SER A 61 5.59 11.51 13.21
CA SER A 61 5.09 11.53 14.58
C SER A 61 3.56 11.39 14.60
N LYS A 62 3.02 10.78 15.67
CA LYS A 62 1.57 10.59 15.81
C LYS A 62 0.82 11.92 15.80
N LYS A 63 1.41 12.95 16.41
CA LYS A 63 0.84 14.31 16.47
C LYS A 63 0.71 14.91 15.07
N VAL A 64 1.75 14.85 14.25
CA VAL A 64 1.69 15.29 12.84
C VAL A 64 0.65 14.49 12.06
N VAL A 65 0.56 13.17 12.27
CA VAL A 65 -0.48 12.35 11.62
C VAL A 65 -1.89 12.81 11.97
N GLN A 66 -2.16 13.21 13.22
CA GLN A 66 -3.47 13.73 13.63
C GLN A 66 -3.85 15.01 12.89
N TYR A 67 -2.93 15.97 12.74
CA TYR A 67 -3.19 17.17 11.94
C TYR A 67 -3.43 16.83 10.46
N LEU A 68 -2.63 15.93 9.87
CA LEU A 68 -2.84 15.50 8.49
C LEU A 68 -4.23 14.85 8.30
N GLN A 69 -4.71 14.12 9.29
CA GLN A 69 -6.07 13.54 9.29
C GLN A 69 -7.14 14.63 9.35
N SER A 70 -7.02 15.60 10.25
CA SER A 70 -8.01 16.68 10.37
C SER A 70 -8.13 17.50 9.09
N TYR A 71 -7.00 17.86 8.46
CA TYR A 71 -6.99 18.56 7.17
C TYR A 71 -7.63 17.74 6.05
N PHE A 72 -7.37 16.43 6.02
CA PHE A 72 -7.97 15.53 5.03
C PHE A 72 -9.50 15.44 5.19
N LEU A 73 -9.98 15.32 6.44
CA LEU A 73 -11.39 15.21 6.73
C LEU A 73 -12.16 16.51 6.46
N ALA A 74 -11.56 17.68 6.68
CA ALA A 74 -12.15 18.97 6.33
C ALA A 74 -12.56 19.02 4.84
N GLY A 75 -11.67 18.55 3.95
CA GLY A 75 -11.94 18.48 2.52
C GLY A 75 -13.00 17.45 2.12
N ASN A 76 -13.25 16.42 2.94
CA ASN A 76 -14.33 15.47 2.71
C ASN A 76 -15.70 16.06 3.11
N LEU A 77 -15.73 16.95 4.10
CA LEU A 77 -16.96 17.64 4.53
C LEU A 77 -17.36 18.73 3.53
N ARG A 78 -16.40 19.57 3.10
CA ARG A 78 -16.62 20.63 2.12
C ARG A 78 -15.49 20.63 1.08
N PRO A 79 -15.81 20.52 -0.22
CA PRO A 79 -14.78 20.55 -1.26
C PRO A 79 -13.95 21.84 -1.29
N ALA A 80 -14.52 22.97 -0.86
CA ALA A 80 -13.84 24.26 -0.77
C ALA A 80 -12.72 24.28 0.29
N ASP A 81 -12.83 23.46 1.33
CA ASP A 81 -11.83 23.36 2.40
C ASP A 81 -10.78 22.28 2.11
N ARG A 82 -10.76 21.73 0.90
CA ARG A 82 -9.85 20.65 0.58
C ARG A 82 -8.42 21.14 0.52
N TYR A 83 -7.62 20.70 1.48
CA TYR A 83 -6.19 21.01 1.52
C TYR A 83 -5.44 20.32 0.37
N SER A 84 -4.65 21.12 -0.35
CA SER A 84 -3.57 20.60 -1.19
C SER A 84 -2.42 20.10 -0.31
N PRO A 85 -1.57 19.19 -0.82
CA PRO A 85 -0.37 18.77 -0.09
C PRO A 85 0.55 19.93 0.31
N GLU A 86 0.62 20.96 -0.54
CA GLU A 86 1.36 22.19 -0.30
C GLU A 86 0.72 23.00 0.84
N ALA A 87 -0.61 23.14 0.85
CA ALA A 87 -1.33 23.82 1.93
C ALA A 87 -1.23 23.09 3.27
N MET A 88 -1.25 21.75 3.27
CA MET A 88 -1.00 20.96 4.49
C MET A 88 0.40 21.23 5.04
N HIS A 89 1.41 21.29 4.17
CA HIS A 89 2.78 21.59 4.59
C HIS A 89 2.90 22.98 5.22
N ALA A 90 2.36 24.00 4.56
CA ALA A 90 2.36 25.38 5.08
C ALA A 90 1.64 25.48 6.44
N SER A 91 0.54 24.73 6.62
CA SER A 91 -0.18 24.71 7.89
C SER A 91 0.65 24.06 9.01
N LEU A 92 1.41 23.00 8.70
CA LEU A 92 2.34 22.40 9.65
C LEU A 92 3.51 23.34 9.99
N GLU A 93 3.98 24.15 9.04
CA GLU A 93 4.99 25.18 9.31
C GLU A 93 4.46 26.25 10.27
N ASN A 94 3.21 26.70 10.09
CA ASN A 94 2.57 27.63 11.04
C ASN A 94 2.52 27.06 12.47
N LEU A 95 2.18 25.77 12.62
CA LEU A 95 2.19 25.11 13.93
C LEU A 95 3.60 25.02 14.56
N VAL A 96 4.66 25.01 13.75
CA VAL A 96 6.03 25.12 14.26
C VAL A 96 6.32 26.55 14.71
N THR A 97 5.83 27.57 13.99
CA THR A 97 5.98 28.97 14.43
C THR A 97 5.25 29.26 15.74
N GLU A 98 4.12 28.60 15.96
CA GLU A 98 3.33 28.67 17.21
C GLU A 98 3.95 27.85 18.36
N GLY A 99 5.02 27.09 18.09
CA GLY A 99 5.69 26.24 19.07
C GLY A 99 4.93 24.94 19.42
N GLU A 100 3.86 24.61 18.70
CA GLU A 100 3.13 23.37 18.91
C GLU A 100 3.88 22.15 18.37
N LEU A 101 4.66 22.32 17.29
CA LEU A 101 5.43 21.27 16.63
C LEU A 101 6.92 21.61 16.58
N VAL A 102 7.74 20.56 16.47
CA VAL A 102 9.18 20.69 16.22
C VAL A 102 9.44 20.63 14.72
N SER A 103 10.30 21.51 14.20
CA SER A 103 10.64 21.59 12.77
C SER A 103 11.15 20.26 12.20
N GLU A 104 11.85 19.45 13.00
CA GLU A 104 12.37 18.14 12.60
C GLU A 104 11.29 17.06 12.38
N GLU A 105 10.07 17.32 12.84
CA GLU A 105 8.92 16.42 12.65
C GLU A 105 8.13 16.73 11.38
N ILE A 106 8.36 17.88 10.74
CA ILE A 106 7.62 18.26 9.53
C ILE A 106 7.98 17.28 8.39
N PRO A 107 6.99 16.56 7.84
CA PRO A 107 7.20 15.71 6.70
C PRO A 107 7.27 16.56 5.43
N THR A 108 8.16 16.20 4.52
CA THR A 108 8.24 16.86 3.20
C THR A 108 6.93 16.74 2.42
N ILE A 109 6.67 17.68 1.51
CA ILE A 109 5.48 17.68 0.63
C ILE A 109 5.34 16.33 -0.13
N LYS A 110 6.45 15.73 -0.58
CA LYS A 110 6.45 14.40 -1.23
C LYS A 110 5.93 13.31 -0.29
N THR A 111 6.35 13.34 0.97
CA THR A 111 5.88 12.42 2.00
C THR A 111 4.39 12.61 2.27
N ILE A 112 3.92 13.86 2.36
CA ILE A 112 2.50 14.19 2.51
C ILE A 112 1.68 13.65 1.33
N LYS A 113 2.11 13.88 0.08
CA LYS A 113 1.47 13.32 -1.13
C LYS A 113 1.34 11.79 -1.05
N GLY A 114 2.43 11.11 -0.70
CA GLY A 114 2.42 9.65 -0.53
C GLY A 114 1.56 9.17 0.63
N TRP A 115 1.51 9.94 1.72
CA TRP A 115 0.66 9.67 2.87
C TRP A 115 -0.83 9.82 2.54
N ILE A 116 -1.25 10.91 1.88
CA ILE A 116 -2.63 11.13 1.43
C ILE A 116 -3.10 9.97 0.54
N GLY A 117 -2.26 9.54 -0.41
CA GLY A 117 -2.60 8.42 -1.30
C GLY A 117 -2.81 7.10 -0.56
N ARG A 118 -2.02 6.82 0.48
CA ARG A 118 -2.20 5.63 1.33
C ARG A 118 -3.42 5.76 2.23
N TYR A 119 -3.56 6.90 2.91
CA TYR A 119 -4.65 7.16 3.83
C TYR A 119 -6.01 7.17 3.14
N SER A 120 -6.12 7.75 1.93
CA SER A 120 -7.35 7.72 1.14
C SER A 120 -7.79 6.30 0.78
N LYS A 121 -6.83 5.42 0.44
CA LYS A 121 -7.12 4.00 0.16
C LYS A 121 -7.60 3.27 1.41
N SER A 122 -6.91 3.43 2.53
CA SER A 122 -7.34 2.80 3.80
C SER A 122 -8.69 3.31 4.26
N PHE A 123 -8.94 4.62 4.14
CA PHE A 123 -10.20 5.25 4.52
C PHE A 123 -11.39 4.70 3.72
N LYS A 124 -11.24 4.58 2.40
CA LYS A 124 -12.29 3.98 1.54
C LYS A 124 -12.53 2.51 1.88
N LYS A 125 -11.45 1.76 2.14
CA LYS A 125 -11.53 0.36 2.54
C LYS A 125 -12.30 0.22 3.86
N GLU A 126 -11.93 1.00 4.87
CA GLU A 126 -12.58 1.00 6.19
C GLU A 126 -14.06 1.38 6.09
N ALA A 127 -14.41 2.39 5.29
CA ALA A 127 -15.80 2.75 5.03
C ALA A 127 -16.59 1.60 4.39
N SER A 128 -15.99 0.87 3.45
CA SER A 128 -16.63 -0.29 2.83
C SER A 128 -16.78 -1.48 3.78
N GLU A 129 -15.79 -1.73 4.65
CA GLU A 129 -15.85 -2.79 5.66
C GLU A 129 -16.95 -2.49 6.68
N ARG A 130 -17.07 -1.24 7.14
CA ARG A 130 -18.16 -0.81 8.04
C ARG A 130 -19.53 -1.02 7.42
N ALA A 131 -19.72 -0.59 6.17
CA ALA A 131 -20.98 -0.77 5.46
C ALA A 131 -21.39 -2.27 5.36
N LEU A 132 -20.43 -3.17 5.12
CA LEU A 132 -20.71 -4.61 5.09
C LEU A 132 -21.08 -5.18 6.47
N THR A 133 -20.39 -4.76 7.52
CA THR A 133 -20.70 -5.19 8.89
C THR A 133 -22.07 -4.70 9.34
N GLU A 134 -22.44 -3.48 8.97
CA GLU A 134 -23.75 -2.89 9.27
C GLU A 134 -24.86 -3.64 8.53
N THR A 135 -24.67 -4.00 7.26
CA THR A 135 -25.67 -4.79 6.52
C THR A 135 -25.85 -6.18 7.12
N ASN A 136 -24.78 -6.81 7.61
CA ASN A 136 -24.86 -8.15 8.21
C ASN A 136 -25.45 -8.12 9.63
N GLY A 137 -25.30 -7.00 10.36
CA GLY A 137 -25.95 -6.78 11.64
C GLY A 137 -27.47 -6.52 11.54
N VAL A 138 -27.94 -5.93 10.43
CA VAL A 138 -29.37 -5.69 10.19
C VAL A 138 -30.13 -6.98 9.84
N VAL A 139 -29.50 -7.92 9.14
CA VAL A 139 -30.16 -9.20 8.76
C VAL A 139 -30.53 -10.07 9.97
N ASN A 140 -29.83 -9.94 11.09
CA ASN A 140 -30.12 -10.74 12.30
C ASN A 140 -31.11 -10.08 13.26
N ASN A 141 -31.67 -8.90 12.93
CA ASN A 141 -32.65 -8.24 13.79
C ASN A 141 -33.69 -7.44 13.01
N SER A 142 -34.30 -8.05 12.00
CA SER A 142 -35.43 -7.45 11.27
C SER A 142 -36.43 -8.51 10.79
N ASN A 143 -37.13 -9.11 11.74
CA ASN A 143 -38.57 -9.26 11.61
C ASN A 143 -39.21 -7.99 12.20
N SER A 144 -39.24 -6.90 11.44
CA SER A 144 -40.31 -5.89 11.51
C SER A 144 -40.11 -4.80 10.45
N SER A 145 -41.11 -4.76 9.56
CA SER A 145 -41.65 -3.60 8.85
C SER A 145 -40.71 -2.67 8.08
N GLU A 146 -40.69 -2.92 6.77
CA GLU A 146 -40.83 -1.95 5.67
C GLU A 146 -40.88 -0.46 6.08
N ASN A 147 -39.91 0.32 5.61
CA ASN A 147 -40.12 1.32 4.54
C ASN A 147 -38.80 2.04 4.24
N SER A 148 -38.43 2.21 2.96
CA SER A 148 -38.05 3.51 2.35
C SER A 148 -37.29 3.40 1.01
N THR A 149 -37.96 3.96 -0.01
CA THR A 149 -37.45 4.91 -1.02
C THR A 149 -36.36 4.48 -2.02
N ASN A 150 -36.85 4.10 -3.22
CA ASN A 150 -36.51 4.62 -4.55
C ASN A 150 -35.03 4.98 -4.85
N ARG A 151 -34.35 4.06 -5.54
CA ARG A 151 -33.05 4.25 -6.19
C ARG A 151 -33.17 4.99 -7.53
N ALA A 152 -32.24 5.95 -7.71
CA ALA A 152 -31.56 6.33 -8.94
C ALA A 152 -32.39 6.94 -10.10
N SER A 153 -32.47 8.26 -10.14
CA SER A 153 -32.69 9.00 -11.40
C SER A 153 -31.40 9.05 -12.21
N LYS A 154 -31.40 8.33 -13.33
CA LYS A 154 -30.33 8.25 -14.33
C LYS A 154 -30.27 9.58 -15.10
N ARG A 155 -29.10 10.24 -15.09
CA ARG A 155 -28.79 11.44 -15.86
C ARG A 155 -29.14 11.23 -17.34
N GLN A 156 -30.11 12.00 -17.86
CA GLN A 156 -30.23 12.22 -19.30
C GLN A 156 -29.29 13.35 -19.70
N LYS A 157 -28.48 13.08 -20.72
CA LYS A 157 -27.52 14.03 -21.29
C LYS A 157 -28.22 14.65 -22.49
N THR A 158 -28.70 15.88 -22.38
CA THR A 158 -29.17 16.66 -23.54
C THR A 158 -27.97 17.41 -24.11
N ASN A 159 -27.62 17.08 -25.36
CA ASN A 159 -26.72 17.90 -26.16
C ASN A 159 -27.60 18.95 -26.85
N LEU A 160 -27.28 20.24 -26.67
CA LEU A 160 -27.79 21.32 -27.50
C LEU A 160 -26.80 21.48 -28.67
N ALA A 161 -27.31 21.37 -29.89
CA ALA A 161 -26.67 21.82 -31.12
C ALA A 161 -27.47 23.03 -31.62
#